data_AF-A0A7I9UZS1-F1
#
_entry.id   AF-A0A7I9UZS1-F1
#
_cell.length_a   1.000
_cell.length_b   1.000
_cell.length_c   1.000
_cell.angle_alpha   90.00
_cell.angle_beta   90.00
_cell.angle_gamma   90.00
#
_symmetry.space_group_name_H-M   'P 1'
#
loop_
_entity.id
_entity.type
_entity.pdbx_description
1 polymer ?
#
loop_
_entity_poly.entity_id
_entity_poly.type
_entity_poly.pdbx_seq_one_letter_code
_entity_poly.pdbx_strand_id
1 'polypeptide(L)'
;MQQPTPRAKPRTRWMMIVVIAVLAVSALYVGRLRLSHIPDRAIGHAPTAPQVGVPRTKTIEYRVTGPAGARATVSYLVPGSGVTDEQVTLPWRTTLTTQDFTVAVGVLAQVHATGDASCAIRVNGTDRDVERNGNSEPVVNCAVPTA
;
A
#
# COMPACT_ATOMS: atom_id res chain seq x y z
N MET A 1 44.66 27.55 70.76
CA MET A 1 44.02 26.64 69.79
C MET A 1 45.10 26.15 68.83
N GLN A 2 45.79 25.06 69.14
CA GLN A 2 46.77 24.44 68.24
C GLN A 2 46.28 23.03 67.93
N GLN A 3 45.89 22.78 66.68
CA GLN A 3 45.59 21.43 66.22
C GLN A 3 46.89 20.62 66.08
N PRO A 4 46.92 19.35 66.49
CA PRO A 4 48.08 18.49 66.31
C PRO A 4 48.19 18.09 64.83
N THR A 5 49.29 18.48 64.19
CA THR A 5 49.65 17.99 62.85
C THR A 5 49.97 16.48 62.90
N PRO A 6 49.32 15.63 62.09
CA PRO A 6 49.66 14.21 62.04
C PRO A 6 51.02 14.02 61.35
N ARG A 7 52.03 13.55 62.09
CA ARG A 7 53.26 13.03 61.48
C ARG A 7 52.91 11.74 60.73
N ALA A 8 52.75 11.83 59.41
CA ALA A 8 52.54 10.67 58.57
C ALA A 8 53.76 9.74 58.65
N LYS A 9 53.57 8.55 59.24
CA LYS A 9 54.56 7.46 59.25
C LYS A 9 54.95 7.13 57.80
N PRO A 10 56.21 6.81 57.48
CA PRO A 10 56.62 6.49 56.10
C PRO A 10 55.78 5.36 55.48
N ARG A 11 55.25 4.46 56.32
CA ARG A 11 54.36 3.35 55.92
C ARG A 11 52.96 3.82 55.52
N THR A 12 52.40 4.82 56.20
CA THR A 12 51.06 5.38 55.91
C THR A 12 51.10 6.30 54.70
N ARG A 13 52.21 7.05 54.53
CA ARG A 13 52.41 7.90 53.35
C ARG A 13 52.53 7.04 52.08
N TRP A 14 53.22 5.90 52.16
CA TRP A 14 53.28 4.94 51.06
C TRP A 14 51.91 4.37 50.72
N MET A 15 51.12 3.99 51.73
CA MET A 15 49.77 3.46 51.52
C MET A 15 48.84 4.50 50.87
N MET A 16 48.92 5.77 51.29
CA MET A 16 48.16 6.86 50.64
C MET A 16 48.56 7.08 49.19
N ILE A 17 49.86 7.00 48.87
CA ILE A 17 50.34 7.12 47.48
C ILE A 17 49.80 5.98 46.62
N VAL A 18 49.83 4.75 47.14
CA VAL A 18 49.31 3.57 46.43
C VAL A 18 47.81 3.72 46.17
N VAL A 19 47.03 4.15 47.17
CA VAL A 19 45.58 4.37 47.01
C VAL A 19 45.29 5.42 45.95
N ILE A 20 45.99 6.56 45.97
CA ILE A 20 45.82 7.62 44.98
C ILE A 20 46.19 7.13 43.57
N ALA A 21 47.28 6.37 43.45
CA ALA A 21 47.70 5.82 42.17
C ALA A 21 46.66 4.86 41.58
N VAL A 22 46.09 3.96 42.40
CA VAL A 22 45.04 3.04 41.96
C VAL A 22 43.80 3.81 41.51
N LEU A 23 43.33 4.78 42.29
CA LEU A 23 42.17 5.60 41.94
C LEU A 23 42.38 6.38 40.62
N ALA A 24 43.57 6.95 40.44
CA ALA A 24 43.91 7.67 39.22
C ALA A 24 43.88 6.75 38.00
N VAL A 25 44.50 5.57 38.08
CA VAL A 25 44.51 4.60 36.96
C VAL A 25 43.10 4.11 36.63
N SER A 26 42.29 3.79 37.64
CA SER A 26 40.89 3.37 37.43
C SER A 26 40.06 4.46 36.75
N ALA A 27 40.16 5.70 37.22
CA ALA A 27 39.44 6.83 36.64
C ALA A 27 39.88 7.10 35.19
N LEU A 28 41.17 7.00 34.91
CA LEU A 28 41.73 7.21 33.57
C LEU A 28 41.27 6.10 32.60
N TYR A 29 41.22 4.85 33.05
CA TYR A 29 40.73 3.72 32.26
C TYR A 29 39.25 3.85 31.91
N VAL A 30 38.41 4.16 32.90
CA VAL A 30 36.97 4.40 32.69
C VAL A 30 36.74 5.63 31.81
N GLY A 31 37.52 6.70 32.02
CA GLY A 31 37.49 7.89 31.20
C GLY A 31 37.82 7.59 29.74
N ARG A 32 38.85 6.78 29.47
CA ARG A 32 39.21 6.35 28.12
C ARG A 32 38.11 5.53 27.44
N LEU A 33 37.41 4.67 28.18
CA LEU A 33 36.28 3.88 27.65
C LEU A 33 35.03 4.74 27.39
N ARG A 34 34.79 5.76 28.23
CA ARG A 34 33.67 6.70 28.05
C ARG A 34 33.94 7.72 26.95
N LEU A 35 35.19 8.16 26.79
CA LEU A 35 35.62 9.11 25.76
C LEU A 35 35.98 8.43 24.45
N SER A 36 36.23 7.11 24.43
CA SER A 36 36.36 6.38 23.18
C SER A 36 35.02 6.49 22.47
N HIS A 37 35.03 7.24 21.38
CA HIS A 37 33.91 7.40 20.48
C HIS A 37 33.51 6.02 19.98
N ILE A 38 32.54 5.39 20.63
CA ILE A 38 31.83 4.26 20.07
C ILE A 38 31.04 4.89 18.92
N PRO A 39 31.38 4.63 17.65
CA PRO A 39 30.55 5.14 16.56
C PRO A 39 29.17 4.55 16.78
N ASP A 40 28.22 5.43 17.07
CA ASP A 40 26.84 5.11 17.32
C ASP A 40 26.22 4.61 16.00
N ARG A 41 26.52 3.36 15.63
CA ARG A 41 25.93 2.72 14.45
C ARG A 41 24.46 2.37 14.65
N ALA A 42 23.90 2.70 15.82
CA ALA A 42 22.52 2.39 16.17
C ALA A 42 21.53 3.51 15.79
N ILE A 43 21.98 4.68 15.36
CA ILE A 43 21.10 5.79 14.97
C ILE A 43 21.26 6.07 13.47
N GLY A 44 20.32 5.54 12.67
CA GLY A 44 19.70 6.37 11.63
C GLY A 44 20.09 6.16 10.17
N HIS A 45 20.63 5.02 9.76
CA HIS A 45 20.60 4.61 8.34
C HIS A 45 19.67 3.41 8.16
N ALA A 46 18.44 3.51 8.68
CA ALA A 46 17.39 2.68 8.10
C ALA A 46 17.35 3.04 6.61
N PRO A 47 17.60 2.09 5.69
CA PRO A 47 17.40 2.37 4.27
C PRO A 47 15.99 2.94 4.11
N THR A 48 15.83 3.93 3.23
CA THR A 48 14.55 4.54 2.89
C THR A 48 13.49 3.45 2.90
N ALA A 49 12.44 3.64 3.71
CA ALA A 49 11.32 2.69 3.79
C ALA A 49 10.97 2.29 2.35
N PRO A 50 10.92 0.98 2.03
CA PRO A 50 10.67 0.56 0.67
C PRO A 50 9.43 1.28 0.20
N GLN A 51 9.53 1.98 -0.94
CA GLN A 51 8.42 2.73 -1.49
C GLN A 51 7.22 1.79 -1.49
N VAL A 52 6.22 2.12 -0.68
CA VAL A 52 4.98 1.35 -0.59
C VAL A 52 4.50 1.25 -2.01
N GLY A 53 4.57 0.03 -2.58
CA GLY A 53 4.30 -0.18 -3.99
C GLY A 53 2.97 0.47 -4.30
N VAL A 54 2.95 1.35 -5.31
CA VAL A 54 1.75 2.08 -5.72
C VAL A 54 0.60 1.06 -5.79
N PRO A 55 -0.50 1.26 -5.05
CA PRO A 55 -1.60 0.31 -5.05
C PRO A 55 -2.03 0.10 -6.51
N ARG A 56 -1.90 -1.16 -6.98
CA ARG A 56 -2.18 -1.50 -8.37
C ARG A 56 -3.64 -1.23 -8.64
N THR A 57 -3.89 -0.09 -9.27
CA THR A 57 -5.23 0.33 -9.61
C THR A 57 -5.62 -0.35 -10.92
N LYS A 58 -6.76 -1.05 -10.94
CA LYS A 58 -7.35 -1.66 -12.13
C LYS A 58 -8.43 -0.75 -12.70
N THR A 59 -8.45 -0.63 -14.03
CA THR A 59 -9.48 0.11 -14.76
C THR A 59 -10.37 -0.87 -15.51
N ILE A 60 -11.68 -0.78 -15.29
CA ILE A 60 -12.70 -1.62 -15.90
C ILE A 60 -13.57 -0.73 -16.79
N GLU A 61 -13.69 -1.08 -18.07
CA GLU A 61 -14.55 -0.39 -19.02
C GLU A 61 -15.67 -1.34 -19.46
N TYR A 62 -16.92 -0.96 -19.19
CA TYR A 62 -18.09 -1.63 -19.74
C TYR A 62 -18.55 -0.89 -20.98
N ARG A 63 -18.82 -1.63 -22.05
CA ARG A 63 -19.34 -1.09 -23.30
C ARG A 63 -20.51 -1.93 -23.76
N VAL A 64 -21.61 -1.26 -24.08
CA VAL A 64 -22.80 -1.89 -24.65
C VAL A 64 -23.18 -1.12 -25.90
N THR A 65 -23.30 -1.82 -27.02
CA THR A 65 -23.66 -1.25 -28.31
C THR A 65 -24.89 -1.95 -28.87
N GLY A 66 -25.68 -1.20 -29.63
CA GLY A 66 -26.90 -1.68 -30.25
C GLY A 66 -27.44 -0.64 -31.22
N PRO A 67 -28.71 -0.73 -31.64
CA PRO A 67 -29.31 0.26 -32.54
C PRO A 67 -29.18 1.67 -31.97
N ALA A 68 -28.76 2.61 -32.80
CA ALA A 68 -28.48 3.99 -32.37
C ALA A 68 -29.76 4.64 -31.81
N GLY A 69 -29.68 5.19 -30.60
CA GLY A 69 -30.84 5.82 -29.95
C GLY A 69 -31.82 4.85 -29.29
N ALA A 70 -31.58 3.54 -29.32
CA ALA A 70 -32.42 2.58 -28.62
C ALA A 70 -32.29 2.72 -27.10
N ARG A 71 -33.40 2.48 -26.38
CA ARG A 71 -33.44 2.42 -24.92
C ARG A 71 -33.01 1.03 -24.47
N ALA A 72 -32.16 0.96 -23.46
CA ALA A 72 -31.77 -0.29 -22.83
C ALA A 72 -31.75 -0.18 -21.32
N THR A 73 -32.06 -1.30 -20.66
CA THR A 73 -31.82 -1.47 -19.23
C THR A 73 -30.50 -2.19 -19.09
N VAL A 74 -29.52 -1.56 -18.44
CA VAL A 74 -28.19 -2.10 -18.21
C VAL A 74 -27.99 -2.32 -16.73
N SER A 75 -27.62 -3.55 -16.38
CA SER A 75 -27.26 -3.98 -15.04
C SER A 75 -25.77 -4.28 -15.03
N TYR A 76 -24.99 -3.58 -14.22
CA TYR A 76 -23.54 -3.76 -14.17
C TYR A 76 -23.02 -3.83 -12.74
N LEU A 77 -21.93 -4.57 -12.55
CA LEU A 77 -21.31 -4.72 -11.24
C LEU A 77 -20.32 -3.58 -10.97
N VAL A 78 -20.52 -2.86 -9.88
CA VAL A 78 -19.62 -1.80 -9.41
C VAL A 78 -18.73 -2.35 -8.30
N PRO A 79 -17.40 -2.27 -8.46
CA PRO A 79 -16.47 -2.69 -7.42
C PRO A 79 -16.74 -1.97 -6.10
N GLY A 80 -16.94 -2.74 -5.02
CA GLY A 80 -17.19 -2.20 -3.67
C GLY A 80 -18.63 -1.80 -3.36
N SER A 81 -19.54 -1.68 -4.34
CA SER A 81 -20.95 -1.31 -4.09
C SER A 81 -21.99 -2.31 -4.61
N GLY A 82 -21.60 -3.30 -5.42
CA GLY A 82 -22.50 -4.35 -5.90
C GLY A 82 -23.15 -4.04 -7.25
N VAL A 83 -24.32 -4.61 -7.53
CA VAL A 83 -25.01 -4.45 -8.83
C VAL A 83 -25.74 -3.12 -8.87
N THR A 84 -25.63 -2.41 -10.00
CA THR A 84 -26.37 -1.18 -10.29
C THR A 84 -27.16 -1.33 -11.58
N ASP A 85 -28.43 -0.98 -11.55
CA ASP A 85 -29.34 -0.99 -12.69
C ASP A 85 -29.62 0.43 -13.17
N GLU A 86 -29.49 0.67 -14.47
CA GLU A 86 -29.70 1.98 -15.09
C GLU A 86 -30.42 1.85 -16.44
N GLN A 87 -31.35 2.78 -16.73
CA GLN A 87 -31.94 2.93 -18.05
C GLN A 87 -31.15 3.94 -18.88
N VAL A 88 -30.58 3.46 -19.97
CA VAL A 88 -29.63 4.22 -20.80
C VAL A 88 -30.05 4.21 -22.26
N THR A 89 -29.39 5.05 -23.06
CA THR A 89 -29.55 5.07 -24.52
C THR A 89 -28.28 4.55 -25.16
N LEU A 90 -28.41 3.70 -26.18
CA LEU A 90 -27.27 3.10 -26.88
C LEU A 90 -26.68 4.05 -27.93
N PRO A 91 -25.34 4.02 -28.14
CA PRO A 91 -24.34 3.19 -27.44
C PRO A 91 -23.99 3.73 -26.04
N TRP A 92 -23.82 2.83 -25.08
CA TRP A 92 -23.47 3.17 -23.69
C TRP A 92 -22.07 2.68 -23.31
N ARG A 93 -21.40 3.45 -22.45
CA ARG A 93 -20.06 3.13 -21.95
C ARG A 93 -19.87 3.73 -20.56
N THR A 94 -19.32 2.95 -19.64
CA THR A 94 -18.86 3.44 -18.33
C THR A 94 -17.47 2.92 -17.99
N THR A 95 -16.71 3.69 -17.23
CA THR A 95 -15.37 3.32 -16.77
C THR A 95 -15.31 3.42 -15.26
N LEU A 96 -14.87 2.33 -14.63
CA LEU A 96 -14.77 2.17 -13.19
C LEU A 96 -13.33 1.87 -12.83
N THR A 97 -12.94 2.24 -11.62
CA THR A 97 -11.57 2.10 -11.13
C THR A 97 -11.61 1.46 -9.75
N THR A 98 -10.80 0.43 -9.54
CA THR A 98 -10.71 -0.28 -8.26
C THR A 98 -9.25 -0.53 -7.88
N GLN A 99 -8.98 -0.61 -6.57
CA GLN A 99 -7.68 -1.00 -6.02
C GLN A 99 -7.67 -2.48 -5.57
N ASP A 100 -8.77 -3.20 -5.78
CA ASP A 100 -8.87 -4.61 -5.43
C ASP A 100 -7.98 -5.47 -6.33
N PHE A 101 -7.25 -6.41 -5.73
CA PHE A 101 -6.38 -7.34 -6.45
C PHE A 101 -7.15 -8.31 -7.34
N THR A 102 -8.36 -8.66 -6.92
CA THR A 102 -9.27 -9.58 -7.63
C THR A 102 -10.67 -9.03 -7.53
N VAL A 103 -11.32 -8.85 -8.68
CA VAL A 103 -12.69 -8.32 -8.75
C VAL A 103 -13.47 -9.11 -9.79
N ALA A 104 -14.70 -9.48 -9.45
CA ALA A 104 -15.64 -10.00 -10.42
C ALA A 104 -16.22 -8.82 -11.20
N VAL A 105 -16.40 -8.97 -12.51
CA VAL A 105 -16.99 -7.91 -13.34
C VAL A 105 -18.04 -8.52 -14.24
N GLY A 106 -19.16 -7.83 -14.42
CA GLY A 106 -20.23 -8.31 -15.28
C GLY A 106 -21.15 -7.19 -15.70
N VAL A 107 -21.72 -7.32 -16.89
CA VAL A 107 -22.73 -6.42 -17.44
C VAL A 107 -23.77 -7.23 -18.20
N LEU A 108 -25.03 -7.03 -17.83
CA LEU A 108 -26.20 -7.53 -18.53
C LEU A 108 -26.92 -6.34 -19.15
N ALA A 109 -27.24 -6.42 -20.44
CA ALA A 109 -28.01 -5.38 -21.11
C ALA A 109 -29.21 -5.98 -21.84
N GLN A 110 -30.38 -5.39 -21.60
CA GLN A 110 -31.63 -5.70 -22.27
C GLN A 110 -32.00 -4.51 -23.15
N VAL A 111 -31.97 -4.71 -24.47
CA VAL A 111 -32.26 -3.65 -25.43
C VAL A 111 -33.72 -3.72 -25.84
N HIS A 112 -34.45 -2.61 -25.71
CA HIS A 112 -35.88 -2.52 -26.05
C HIS A 112 -36.04 -2.05 -27.50
N ALA A 113 -35.37 -2.73 -28.42
CA ALA A 113 -35.42 -2.47 -29.85
C ALA A 113 -35.10 -3.75 -30.63
N THR A 114 -35.52 -3.82 -31.88
CA THR A 114 -35.11 -4.90 -32.78
C THR A 114 -33.75 -4.57 -33.40
N GLY A 115 -32.83 -5.53 -33.37
CA GLY A 115 -31.51 -5.40 -34.01
C GLY A 115 -30.44 -6.20 -33.28
N ASP A 116 -29.19 -5.96 -33.66
CA ASP A 116 -28.04 -6.56 -33.00
C ASP A 116 -27.62 -5.74 -31.78
N ALA A 117 -27.31 -6.42 -30.69
CA ALA A 117 -26.67 -5.85 -29.52
C ALA A 117 -25.37 -6.59 -29.21
N SER A 118 -24.39 -5.88 -28.64
CA SER A 118 -23.18 -6.49 -28.11
C SER A 118 -22.73 -5.84 -26.82
N CYS A 119 -22.20 -6.65 -25.92
CA CYS A 119 -21.49 -6.21 -24.73
C CYS A 119 -20.00 -6.51 -24.88
N ALA A 120 -19.17 -5.66 -24.28
CA ALA A 120 -17.73 -5.88 -24.16
C ALA A 120 -17.24 -5.36 -22.81
N ILE A 121 -16.40 -6.16 -22.16
CA ILE A 121 -15.74 -5.80 -20.90
C ILE A 121 -14.23 -5.71 -21.14
N ARG A 122 -13.66 -4.55 -20.81
CA ARG A 122 -12.22 -4.31 -20.91
C ARG A 122 -11.63 -4.11 -19.53
N VAL A 123 -10.57 -4.84 -19.20
CA VAL A 123 -9.84 -4.69 -17.93
C VAL A 123 -8.40 -4.33 -18.24
N ASN A 124 -7.96 -3.18 -17.72
CA ASN A 124 -6.63 -2.60 -17.99
C ASN A 124 -6.33 -2.45 -19.49
N GLY A 125 -7.34 -2.13 -20.29
CA GLY A 125 -7.18 -1.99 -21.75
C GLY A 125 -7.26 -3.29 -22.54
N THR A 126 -7.35 -4.46 -21.90
CA THR A 126 -7.50 -5.77 -22.55
C THR A 126 -8.95 -6.23 -22.54
N ASP A 127 -9.50 -6.57 -23.71
CA ASP A 127 -10.86 -7.16 -23.78
C ASP A 127 -10.84 -8.53 -23.13
N ARG A 128 -11.71 -8.73 -22.14
CA ARG A 128 -11.83 -9.97 -21.38
C ARG A 128 -12.99 -10.81 -21.84
N ASP A 129 -14.08 -10.15 -22.21
CA ASP A 129 -15.28 -10.81 -22.66
C ASP A 129 -16.02 -9.93 -23.66
N VAL A 130 -16.55 -10.56 -24.71
CA VAL A 130 -17.29 -9.92 -25.78
C VAL A 130 -18.38 -10.88 -26.24
N GLU A 131 -19.63 -10.46 -26.09
CA GLU A 131 -20.78 -11.21 -26.55
C GLU A 131 -21.59 -10.35 -27.52
N ARG A 132 -22.21 -11.00 -28.51
CA ARG A 132 -23.13 -10.39 -29.45
C ARG A 132 -24.35 -11.28 -29.61
N ASN A 133 -25.52 -10.67 -29.59
CA ASN A 133 -26.79 -11.33 -29.85
C ASN A 133 -27.66 -10.45 -30.76
N GLY A 134 -28.54 -11.06 -31.54
CA GLY A 134 -29.39 -10.38 -32.51
C GLY A 134 -30.77 -11.01 -32.56
N ASN A 135 -31.78 -10.24 -32.16
CA ASN A 135 -33.17 -10.70 -32.04
C ASN A 135 -34.11 -9.51 -31.81
N SER A 136 -35.42 -9.78 -31.74
CA SER A 136 -36.40 -8.85 -31.17
C SER A 136 -36.11 -8.74 -29.68
N GLU A 137 -35.71 -7.54 -29.23
CA GLU A 137 -35.33 -7.26 -27.84
C GLU A 137 -34.12 -8.08 -27.36
N PRO A 138 -32.93 -7.85 -27.94
CA PRO A 138 -31.77 -8.65 -27.64
C PRO A 138 -31.30 -8.45 -26.20
N VAL A 139 -30.91 -9.56 -25.58
CA VAL A 139 -30.27 -9.60 -24.26
C VAL A 139 -28.85 -10.11 -24.44
N VAL A 140 -27.89 -9.40 -23.87
CA VAL A 140 -26.45 -9.74 -23.88
C VAL A 140 -25.92 -9.74 -22.46
N ASN A 141 -25.08 -10.72 -22.12
CA ASN A 141 -24.58 -10.94 -20.77
C ASN A 141 -23.08 -11.25 -20.79
N CYS A 142 -22.26 -10.23 -20.53
CA CYS A 142 -20.83 -10.41 -20.40
C CYS A 142 -20.45 -10.55 -18.92
N ALA A 143 -19.65 -11.55 -18.58
CA ALA A 143 -19.22 -11.79 -17.20
C ALA A 143 -17.82 -12.39 -17.12
N VAL A 144 -16.99 -11.80 -16.25
CA VAL A 144 -15.64 -12.28 -15.93
C VAL A 144 -15.60 -12.58 -14.43
N PRO A 145 -15.50 -13.87 -14.05
CA PRO A 145 -15.50 -14.28 -12.64
C PRO A 145 -14.34 -13.70 -11.84
N THR A 146 -13.16 -13.58 -12.47
CA THR A 146 -11.93 -13.09 -11.85
C THR A 146 -11.13 -12.25 -12.84
N ALA A 147 -10.96 -10.96 -12.52
CA ALA A 147 -10.18 -10.01 -13.30
C ALA A 147 -9.05 -9.38 -12.49
#